data_AF-A0A535F379-F1
#
_entry.id   AF-A0A535F379-F1
#
_cell.length_a   1.000
_cell.length_b   1.000
_cell.length_c   1.000
_cell.angle_alpha   90.00
_cell.angle_beta   90.00
_cell.angle_gamma   90.00
#
_symmetry.space_group_name_H-M   'P 1'
#
loop_
_entity.id
_entity.type
_entity.pdbx_description
1 polymer ?
#
loop_
_entity_poly.entity_id
_entity_poly.type
_entity_poly.pdbx_seq_one_letter_code
_entity_poly.pdbx_strand_id
1 'polypeptide(L)'
;MTSIERTAYPRFTRAPSVKELREIYIPTSTDIAFVATTARGPAQKFGLMILLKVYQRLGYFPKPETIPGAIIGHIRAVMKLPADLVPDIASNHTLYRYYAAIR
;
A
#
# COMPACT_ATOMS: atom_id res chain seq x y z
N MET A 1 -25.64 -22.57 -5.00
CA MET A 1 -25.38 -21.12 -4.87
C MET A 1 -23.97 -20.86 -5.35
N THR A 2 -23.81 -20.39 -6.59
CA THR A 2 -22.53 -20.21 -7.25
C THR A 2 -22.07 -18.77 -7.02
N SER A 3 -21.12 -18.54 -6.11
CA SER A 3 -20.62 -17.21 -5.80
C SER A 3 -19.76 -16.69 -6.96
N ILE A 4 -20.34 -15.82 -7.78
CA ILE A 4 -19.69 -15.14 -8.91
C ILE A 4 -18.91 -13.93 -8.38
N GLU A 5 -17.79 -14.15 -7.70
CA GLU A 5 -16.89 -13.04 -7.28
C GLU A 5 -15.39 -13.40 -7.42
N ARG A 6 -15.06 -14.22 -8.41
CA ARG A 6 -13.67 -14.52 -8.82
C ARG A 6 -13.38 -13.92 -10.19
N THR A 7 -13.41 -12.59 -10.33
CA THR A 7 -12.63 -11.97 -11.39
C THR A 7 -11.15 -12.17 -11.06
N ALA A 8 -10.43 -12.92 -11.91
CA ALA A 8 -9.05 -13.35 -11.74
C ALA A 8 -7.99 -12.23 -11.65
N TYR A 9 -8.41 -10.97 -11.66
CA TYR A 9 -7.57 -9.81 -11.44
C TYR A 9 -8.03 -9.10 -10.17
N PRO A 10 -7.23 -9.11 -9.10
CA PRO A 10 -7.51 -8.26 -7.95
C PRO A 10 -7.58 -6.81 -8.45
N ARG A 11 -8.71 -6.16 -8.23
CA ARG A 11 -8.89 -4.72 -8.41
C ARG A 11 -9.29 -4.16 -7.06
N PHE A 12 -9.02 -2.88 -6.82
CA PHE A 12 -9.57 -2.24 -5.64
C PHE A 12 -11.10 -2.28 -5.72
N THR A 13 -11.74 -2.88 -4.72
CA THR A 13 -13.17 -2.67 -4.47
C THR A 13 -13.38 -1.19 -4.21
N ARG A 14 -14.39 -0.57 -4.84
CA ARG A 14 -14.69 0.87 -4.71
C ARG A 14 -14.80 1.34 -3.24
N ALA A 15 -15.21 0.45 -2.34
CA ALA A 15 -15.16 0.64 -0.91
C ALA A 15 -14.59 -0.62 -0.25
N PRO A 16 -13.28 -0.69 0.05
CA PRO A 16 -12.73 -1.83 0.78
C PRO A 16 -13.37 -1.90 2.17
N SER A 17 -13.82 -3.08 2.57
CA SER A 17 -14.44 -3.25 3.89
C SER A 17 -13.38 -3.09 5.00
N VAL A 18 -13.80 -2.65 6.19
CA VAL A 18 -12.90 -2.51 7.35
C VAL A 18 -12.22 -3.84 7.71
N LYS A 19 -12.91 -4.96 7.47
CA LYS A 19 -12.38 -6.31 7.68
C LYS A 19 -11.25 -6.62 6.71
N GLU A 20 -11.44 -6.38 5.42
CA GLU A 20 -10.40 -6.55 4.40
C GLU A 20 -9.20 -5.63 4.64
N LEU A 21 -9.44 -4.39 5.08
CA LEU A 21 -8.36 -3.46 5.44
C LEU A 21 -7.47 -4.05 6.54
N ARG A 22 -8.06 -4.60 7.60
CA ARG A 22 -7.31 -5.21 8.69
C ARG A 22 -6.64 -6.52 8.29
N GLU A 23 -7.30 -7.38 7.53
CA GLU A 23 -6.73 -8.70 7.20
C GLU A 23 -5.62 -8.60 6.15
N ILE A 24 -5.73 -7.69 5.18
CA ILE A 24 -4.82 -7.65 4.01
C ILE A 24 -3.78 -6.54 4.16
N TYR A 25 -4.16 -5.37 4.68
CA TYR A 25 -3.32 -4.18 4.66
C TYR A 25 -2.63 -3.90 6.00
N ILE A 26 -2.64 -4.85 6.94
CA ILE A 26 -1.81 -4.78 8.14
C ILE A 26 -0.33 -4.98 7.75
N PRO A 27 0.56 -4.01 8.03
CA PRO A 27 2.00 -4.19 7.92
C PRO A 27 2.48 -5.29 8.88
N THR A 28 3.25 -6.23 8.36
CA THR A 28 3.95 -7.25 9.16
C THR A 28 5.35 -6.76 9.54
N SER A 29 5.97 -7.41 10.51
CA SER A 29 7.33 -7.06 10.95
C SER A 29 8.36 -7.13 9.82
N THR A 30 8.20 -8.07 8.89
CA THR A 30 9.05 -8.20 7.70
C THR A 30 8.86 -7.04 6.72
N ASP A 31 7.61 -6.59 6.53
CA ASP A 31 7.33 -5.41 5.70
C ASP A 31 7.97 -4.16 6.29
N ILE A 32 7.87 -3.99 7.62
CA ILE A 32 8.45 -2.85 8.34
C ILE A 32 9.98 -2.85 8.20
N ALA A 33 10.62 -4.01 8.36
CA ALA A 33 12.06 -4.15 8.19
C ALA A 33 12.51 -3.81 6.76
N PHE A 34 11.81 -4.35 5.75
CA PHE A 34 12.07 -4.04 4.34
C PHE A 34 11.92 -2.54 4.03
N VAL A 35 10.83 -1.93 4.49
CA VAL A 35 10.59 -0.50 4.29
C VAL A 35 11.66 0.34 5.00
N ALA A 36 12.10 -0.07 6.18
CA ALA A 36 13.14 0.63 6.94
C ALA A 36 14.53 0.53 6.29
N THR A 37 14.85 -0.55 5.58
CA THR A 37 16.14 -0.71 4.88
C THR A 37 16.15 0.01 3.53
N THR A 38 15.03 0.02 2.80
CA THR A 38 14.94 0.65 1.48
C THR A 38 14.72 2.16 1.53
N ALA A 39 13.93 2.65 2.48
CA ALA A 39 13.55 4.06 2.59
C ALA A 39 14.09 4.69 3.88
N ARG A 40 14.70 5.89 3.76
CA ARG A 40 15.27 6.60 4.93
C ARG A 40 14.29 7.60 5.54
N GLY A 41 13.55 8.35 4.72
CA GLY A 41 12.62 9.38 5.20
C GLY A 41 11.25 8.84 5.65
N PRO A 42 10.54 9.51 6.58
CA PRO A 42 9.21 9.07 7.02
C PRO A 42 8.18 9.05 5.88
N ALA A 43 8.18 10.08 5.01
CA ALA A 43 7.29 10.14 3.84
C ALA A 43 7.57 9.02 2.82
N GLN A 44 8.85 8.71 2.65
CA GLN A 44 9.36 7.64 1.79
C GLN A 44 8.97 6.26 2.33
N LYS A 45 9.15 6.03 3.63
CA LYS A 45 8.73 4.79 4.29
C LYS A 45 7.22 4.60 4.17
N PHE A 46 6.46 5.67 4.37
CA PHE A 46 5.01 5.62 4.25
C PHE A 46 4.57 5.27 2.82
N GLY A 47 5.14 5.93 1.81
CA GLY A 47 4.82 5.65 0.41
C GLY A 47 5.23 4.23 -0.02
N LEU A 48 6.42 3.78 0.37
CA LEU A 48 6.90 2.44 0.07
C LEU A 48 6.03 1.36 0.72
N MET A 49 5.57 1.56 1.97
CA MET A 49 4.68 0.62 2.65
C MET A 49 3.34 0.46 1.90
N ILE A 50 2.76 1.59 1.45
CA ILE A 50 1.54 1.57 0.64
C ILE A 50 1.76 0.76 -0.64
N LEU A 51 2.83 1.06 -1.38
CA LEU A 51 3.15 0.38 -2.63
C LEU A 51 3.41 -1.11 -2.45
N LEU A 52 4.13 -1.49 -1.39
CA LEU A 52 4.39 -2.89 -1.06
C LEU A 52 3.08 -3.65 -0.82
N LYS A 53 2.17 -3.10 -0.01
CA LYS A 53 0.89 -3.74 0.30
C LYS A 53 -0.03 -3.83 -0.91
N VAL A 54 -0.04 -2.78 -1.71
CA VAL A 54 -0.77 -2.75 -2.97
C VAL A 54 -0.23 -3.79 -3.95
N TYR A 55 1.09 -3.92 -4.07
CA TYR A 55 1.72 -4.93 -4.92
C TYR A 55 1.48 -6.36 -4.42
N GLN A 56 1.59 -6.61 -3.11
CA GLN A 56 1.26 -7.91 -2.51
C GLN A 56 -0.19 -8.35 -2.81
N ARG A 57 -1.14 -7.40 -2.90
CA ARG A 57 -2.54 -7.71 -3.21
C ARG A 57 -2.84 -7.79 -4.71
N LEU A 58 -2.32 -6.86 -5.51
CA LEU A 58 -2.68 -6.71 -6.92
C LEU A 58 -1.71 -7.45 -7.87
N GLY A 59 -0.45 -7.64 -7.47
CA GLY A 59 0.63 -8.15 -8.32
C GLY A 59 1.18 -7.13 -9.33
N TYR A 60 0.71 -5.88 -9.29
CA TYR A 60 1.17 -4.77 -10.13
C TYR A 60 1.07 -3.44 -9.37
N PHE A 61 1.69 -2.40 -9.90
CA PHE A 61 1.61 -1.05 -9.37
C PHE A 61 0.50 -0.25 -10.06
N PRO A 62 -0.62 0.04 -9.37
CA PRO A 62 -1.67 0.87 -9.91
C PRO A 62 -1.26 2.35 -9.84
N LYS A 63 -2.00 3.21 -10.55
CA LYS A 63 -1.78 4.67 -10.46
C LYS A 63 -2.08 5.15 -9.03
N PRO A 64 -1.30 6.08 -8.45
CA PRO A 64 -1.54 6.60 -7.10
C PRO A 64 -2.98 7.10 -6.88
N GLU A 65 -3.57 7.73 -7.90
CA GLU A 65 -4.95 8.24 -7.91
C GLU A 65 -6.01 7.14 -7.74
N THR A 66 -5.69 5.90 -8.10
CA THR A 66 -6.62 4.77 -8.02
C THR A 66 -6.57 4.07 -6.66
N ILE A 67 -5.61 4.42 -5.80
CA ILE A 67 -5.45 3.83 -4.47
C ILE A 67 -6.51 4.44 -3.54
N PRO A 68 -7.42 3.63 -2.96
CA PRO A 68 -8.40 4.12 -2.00
C PRO A 68 -7.75 4.83 -0.82
N GLY A 69 -8.22 6.05 -0.50
CA GLY A 69 -7.78 6.79 0.67
C GLY A 69 -7.96 6.04 1.99
N ALA A 70 -8.92 5.09 2.05
CA ALA A 70 -9.13 4.20 3.18
C ALA A 70 -7.89 3.32 3.48
N ILE A 71 -7.17 2.85 2.46
CA ILE A 71 -5.93 2.06 2.64
C ILE A 71 -4.83 2.96 3.17
N ILE A 72 -4.68 4.16 2.62
CA ILE A 72 -3.69 5.15 3.06
C ILE A 72 -3.94 5.52 4.53
N GLY A 73 -5.20 5.80 4.90
CA GLY A 73 -5.60 6.10 6.26
C GLY A 73 -5.39 4.93 7.22
N HIS A 74 -5.69 3.70 6.79
CA HIS A 74 -5.46 2.50 7.59
C HIS A 74 -3.96 2.29 7.89
N ILE A 75 -3.11 2.34 6.85
CA ILE A 75 -1.66 2.18 7.01
C ILE A 75 -1.09 3.30 7.90
N ARG A 76 -1.55 4.54 7.72
CA ARG A 76 -1.16 5.66 8.60
C ARG A 76 -1.47 5.35 10.06
N ALA A 77 -2.70 4.91 10.35
CA ALA A 77 -3.14 4.59 11.70
C ALA A 77 -2.31 3.43 12.30
N VAL A 78 -2.04 2.39 11.53
CA VAL A 78 -1.26 1.23 12.01
C VAL A 78 0.21 1.59 12.25
N MET A 79 0.81 2.38 11.36
CA MET A 79 2.20 2.85 11.51
C MET A 79 2.36 4.01 12.50
N LYS A 80 1.26 4.53 13.08
CA LYS A 80 1.23 5.68 14.00
C LYS A 80 1.94 6.92 13.43
N LEU A 81 1.72 7.19 12.14
CA LEU A 81 2.33 8.33 11.46
C LEU A 81 1.51 9.61 11.67
N PRO A 82 2.15 10.80 11.73
CA PRO A 82 1.44 12.06 11.92
C PRO A 82 0.52 12.35 10.74
N ALA A 83 -0.59 13.04 10.99
CA ALA A 83 -1.62 13.33 9.97
C ALA A 83 -1.07 14.15 8.80
N ASP A 84 -0.16 15.07 9.08
CA ASP A 84 0.44 16.00 8.12
C ASP A 84 1.47 15.33 7.20
N LEU A 85 1.85 14.07 7.48
CA LEU A 85 2.80 13.36 6.67
C LEU A 85 2.16 12.95 5.33
N VAL A 86 2.64 13.55 4.24
CA VAL A 86 2.24 13.17 2.89
C VAL A 86 3.07 11.96 2.44
N PRO A 87 2.44 10.86 1.97
CA PRO A 87 3.17 9.73 1.43
C PRO A 87 3.87 10.10 0.11
N ASP A 88 5.13 9.67 -0.06
CA ASP A 88 5.89 9.89 -1.30
C ASP A 88 5.51 8.85 -2.38
N ILE A 89 4.23 8.85 -2.78
CA ILE A 89 3.66 7.97 -3.82
C ILE A 89 3.37 8.71 -5.13
N ALA A 90 3.49 10.04 -5.16
CA ALA A 90 3.23 10.85 -6.35
C ALA A 90 4.52 11.25 -7.11
N SER A 91 5.70 11.08 -6.51
CA SER A 91 6.97 11.43 -7.13
C SER A 91 7.43 10.33 -8.10
N ASN A 92 7.42 10.62 -9.40
CA ASN A 92 7.84 9.68 -10.45
C ASN A 92 9.28 9.16 -10.27
N HIS A 93 10.19 10.01 -9.79
CA HIS A 93 11.59 9.60 -9.55
C HIS A 93 11.72 8.61 -8.39
N THR A 94 10.95 8.81 -7.32
CA THR A 94 10.98 7.90 -6.16
C THR A 94 10.27 6.58 -6.49
N LEU A 95 9.17 6.65 -7.24
CA LEU A 95 8.38 5.48 -7.65
C LEU A 95 9.20 4.42 -8.39
N TYR A 96 10.05 4.83 -9.34
CA TYR A 96 10.85 3.88 -10.10
C TYR A 96 11.81 3.08 -9.21
N ARG A 97 12.43 3.74 -8.22
CA ARG A 97 13.30 3.08 -7.23
C ARG A 97 12.53 2.08 -6.38
N TYR A 98 11.29 2.39 -6.01
CA TYR A 98 10.43 1.49 -5.24
C TYR A 98 9.97 0.29 -6.06
N TYR A 99 9.63 0.49 -7.32
CA TYR A 99 9.26 -0.61 -8.21
C TYR A 99 10.42 -1.59 -8.41
N ALA A 100 11.64 -1.07 -8.55
CA ALA A 100 12.84 -1.90 -8.63
C ALA A 100 13.17 -2.63 -7.32
N ALA A 101 12.81 -2.07 -6.17
CA ALA A 101 13.08 -2.70 -4.87
C ALA A 101 12.04 -3.78 -4.50
N ILE A 102 10.80 -3.64 -4.98
CA ILE A 102 9.70 -4.56 -4.68
C ILE A 102 9.67 -5.76 -5.67
N ARG A 103 10.19 -5.58 -6.88
CA ARG A 103 10.32 -6.65 -7.90
C ARG A 103 11.50 -7.57 -7.62
#